data_AF-A0A6B2M3X4-F1
#
_entry.id   AF-A0A6B2M3X4-F1
#
_cell.length_a   1.000
_cell.length_b   1.000
_cell.length_c   1.000
_cell.angle_alpha   90.00
_cell.angle_beta   90.00
_cell.angle_gamma   90.00
#
_symmetry.space_group_name_H-M   'P 1'
#
loop_
_entity.id
_entity.type
_entity.pdbx_description
1 polymer ?
#
loop_
_entity_poly.entity_id
_entity_poly.type
_entity_poly.pdbx_seq_one_letter_code
_entity_poly.pdbx_strand_id
1 'polypeptide(L)'
;MNNTSRTLLLAGALLGASILSAQVTVLVDFGNDSSFRGASVDAGGAGIDENGNYWTSVWSGAFYPNMVDSTGSATTIDFGFDGAPAGTDYFNGPSGSTADPTATVYNATALGDLGADEAVYDYYVSGRFQIQGLDPTKTYDLAFFGSHKFSTDDATVYTVYTDNTYTTSVASVSLNVQTPGSPWLHNQDTVASLTGLSPQTSNILYVEFAGSGGNSGYLNAMQITEVPEPSTYALYAGFLALGMILFRRRLKD
;
A
#
# COMPACT_ATOMS: atom_id res chain seq x y z
N MET A 1 61.56 -4.54 38.66
CA MET A 1 60.69 -5.27 39.61
C MET A 1 59.82 -4.23 40.31
N ASN A 2 58.49 -4.16 40.20
CA ASN A 2 57.49 -4.93 39.47
C ASN A 2 56.38 -3.96 39.05
N ASN A 3 55.83 -4.25 37.87
CA ASN A 3 54.79 -3.50 37.19
C ASN A 3 53.49 -3.42 38.00
N THR A 4 52.93 -2.22 38.03
CA THR A 4 51.58 -1.88 38.47
C THR A 4 50.56 -2.54 37.54
N SER A 5 49.78 -3.48 38.08
CA SER A 5 48.66 -4.12 37.39
C SER A 5 47.60 -3.08 37.01
N ARG A 6 47.45 -2.82 35.71
CA ARG A 6 46.34 -2.04 35.15
C ARG A 6 45.12 -2.94 35.04
N THR A 7 44.11 -2.66 35.86
CA THR A 7 42.75 -3.17 35.72
C THR A 7 42.20 -2.75 34.36
N LEU A 8 42.02 -3.71 33.46
CA LEU A 8 41.38 -3.51 32.16
C LEU A 8 39.86 -3.43 32.39
N LEU A 9 39.30 -2.23 32.34
CA LEU A 9 37.84 -2.02 32.25
C LEU A 9 37.39 -2.47 30.86
N LEU A 10 36.76 -3.65 30.80
CA LEU A 10 36.10 -4.17 29.63
C LEU A 10 34.80 -3.38 29.40
N ALA A 11 34.89 -2.22 28.74
CA ALA A 11 33.70 -1.55 28.21
C ALA A 11 33.21 -2.35 27.00
N GLY A 12 32.29 -3.27 27.24
CA GLY A 12 31.52 -3.95 26.20
C GLY A 12 30.71 -2.91 25.44
N ALA A 13 31.20 -2.53 24.25
CA ALA A 13 30.36 -1.88 23.27
C ALA A 13 29.31 -2.91 22.84
N LEU A 14 28.08 -2.78 23.35
CA LEU A 14 26.93 -3.36 22.69
C LEU A 14 26.93 -2.82 21.27
N LEU A 15 27.35 -3.66 20.31
CA LEU A 15 26.97 -3.53 18.92
C LEU A 15 25.45 -3.70 18.90
N GLY A 16 24.72 -2.59 19.06
CA GLY A 16 23.32 -2.53 18.66
C GLY A 16 23.31 -2.80 17.17
N ALA A 17 22.98 -4.03 16.78
CA ALA A 17 22.53 -4.32 15.43
C ALA A 17 21.26 -3.50 15.23
N SER A 18 21.41 -2.30 14.67
CA SER A 18 20.29 -1.57 14.11
C SER A 18 19.80 -2.41 12.94
N ILE A 19 18.81 -3.25 13.21
CA ILE A 19 18.01 -3.89 12.18
C ILE A 19 17.45 -2.72 11.37
N LEU A 20 17.87 -2.59 10.11
CA LEU A 20 17.10 -1.83 9.15
C LEU A 20 15.72 -2.46 9.18
N SER A 21 14.72 -1.79 9.77
CA SER A 21 13.35 -2.26 9.61
C SER A 21 13.11 -2.25 8.11
N ALA A 22 12.80 -3.42 7.55
CA ALA A 22 12.27 -3.46 6.19
C ALA A 22 11.05 -2.52 6.14
N GLN A 23 10.90 -1.83 5.02
CA GLN A 23 9.72 -1.03 4.77
C GLN A 23 8.51 -1.97 4.74
N VAL A 24 7.50 -1.66 5.54
CA VAL A 24 6.25 -2.42 5.55
C VAL A 24 5.41 -1.94 4.36
N THR A 25 5.09 -2.86 3.47
CA THR A 25 4.23 -2.62 2.31
C THR A 25 3.07 -3.60 2.38
N VAL A 26 1.83 -3.12 2.42
CA VAL A 26 0.63 -3.96 2.34
C VAL A 26 0.01 -3.79 0.96
N LEU A 27 -0.30 -4.90 0.30
CA LEU A 27 -0.95 -4.94 -1.00
C LEU A 27 -2.40 -5.40 -0.84
N VAL A 28 -3.32 -4.64 -1.42
CA VAL A 28 -4.76 -4.86 -1.31
C VAL A 28 -5.33 -5.02 -2.71
N ASP A 29 -6.00 -6.14 -2.92
CA ASP A 29 -6.72 -6.50 -4.13
C ASP A 29 -8.22 -6.23 -3.91
N PHE A 30 -8.82 -5.35 -4.71
CA PHE A 30 -10.21 -4.88 -4.55
C PHE A 30 -11.18 -5.78 -5.32
N GLY A 31 -11.34 -6.97 -4.75
CA GLY A 31 -12.19 -8.03 -5.21
C GLY A 31 -11.69 -9.34 -4.62
N ASN A 32 -12.54 -10.38 -4.62
CA ASN A 32 -12.11 -11.74 -4.33
C ASN A 32 -13.17 -12.75 -4.80
N ASP A 33 -12.96 -14.04 -4.56
CA ASP A 33 -13.90 -15.09 -5.02
C ASP A 33 -15.30 -15.02 -4.37
N SER A 34 -15.49 -14.18 -3.36
CA SER A 34 -16.79 -13.88 -2.73
C SER A 34 -17.45 -12.61 -3.29
N SER A 35 -16.73 -11.76 -4.02
CA SER A 35 -17.29 -10.59 -4.70
C SER A 35 -17.96 -11.01 -6.03
N PHE A 36 -18.81 -10.15 -6.58
CA PHE A 36 -19.47 -10.46 -7.85
C PHE A 36 -18.45 -10.47 -8.98
N ARG A 37 -18.21 -11.65 -9.55
CA ARG A 37 -17.24 -11.88 -10.63
C ARG A 37 -15.83 -11.41 -10.28
N GLY A 38 -15.46 -11.45 -9.01
CA GLY A 38 -14.10 -11.19 -8.61
C GLY A 38 -13.21 -12.42 -8.64
N ALA A 39 -11.93 -12.18 -8.43
CA ALA A 39 -10.90 -13.21 -8.29
C ALA A 39 -9.99 -12.84 -7.13
N SER A 40 -9.65 -13.79 -6.26
CA SER A 40 -8.63 -13.55 -5.24
C SER A 40 -7.24 -13.73 -5.85
N VAL A 41 -6.30 -12.85 -5.57
CA VAL A 41 -4.87 -13.15 -5.79
C VAL A 41 -4.52 -14.49 -5.16
N ASP A 42 -4.01 -15.39 -5.98
CA ASP A 42 -3.68 -16.78 -5.65
C ASP A 42 -4.83 -17.56 -5.00
N ALA A 43 -5.84 -17.86 -5.82
CA ALA A 43 -6.92 -18.82 -5.54
C ALA A 43 -6.43 -20.26 -5.17
N GLY A 44 -5.12 -20.50 -5.04
CA GLY A 44 -4.48 -21.68 -4.46
C GLY A 44 -4.23 -21.63 -2.93
N GLY A 45 -4.47 -20.47 -2.29
CA GLY A 45 -4.70 -20.35 -0.85
C GLY A 45 -3.59 -19.69 -0.02
N ALA A 46 -2.52 -19.16 -0.63
CA ALA A 46 -1.49 -18.41 0.11
C ALA A 46 -1.61 -16.90 -0.06
N GLY A 47 -2.36 -16.41 -1.05
CA GLY A 47 -2.48 -14.98 -1.35
C GLY A 47 -1.18 -14.43 -1.93
N ILE A 48 -0.44 -15.21 -2.71
CA ILE A 48 0.89 -14.86 -3.21
C ILE A 48 0.89 -14.71 -4.74
N ASP A 49 1.25 -13.54 -5.25
CA ASP A 49 1.33 -13.30 -6.70
C ASP A 49 2.53 -14.00 -7.39
N GLU A 50 2.64 -13.86 -8.71
CA GLU A 50 3.73 -14.46 -9.50
C GLU A 50 5.12 -13.93 -9.12
N ASN A 51 5.19 -12.79 -8.43
CA ASN A 51 6.42 -12.16 -7.97
C ASN A 51 6.77 -12.56 -6.52
N GLY A 52 5.91 -13.34 -5.86
CA GLY A 52 6.10 -13.79 -4.48
C GLY A 52 5.61 -12.80 -3.43
N ASN A 53 4.85 -11.77 -3.81
CA ASN A 53 4.28 -10.82 -2.87
C ASN A 53 3.00 -11.35 -2.26
N TYR A 54 2.81 -11.11 -0.96
CA TYR A 54 1.56 -11.41 -0.28
C TYR A 54 0.54 -10.29 -0.45
N TRP A 55 -0.71 -10.68 -0.70
CA TRP A 55 -1.85 -9.81 -0.95
C TRP A 55 -3.00 -10.09 0.02
N THR A 56 -3.79 -9.05 0.31
CA THR A 56 -5.09 -9.19 0.95
C THR A 56 -6.20 -8.89 -0.06
N SER A 57 -6.86 -9.92 -0.57
CA SER A 57 -8.01 -9.81 -1.48
C SER A 57 -9.31 -9.55 -0.70
N VAL A 58 -9.90 -8.38 -0.93
CA VAL A 58 -11.01 -7.87 -0.12
C VAL A 58 -12.34 -7.87 -0.86
N TRP A 59 -13.39 -8.30 -0.15
CA TRP A 59 -14.78 -8.01 -0.49
C TRP A 59 -15.47 -7.20 0.61
N SER A 60 -16.50 -6.45 0.19
CA SER A 60 -17.19 -5.43 1.00
C SER A 60 -18.06 -5.95 2.14
N GLY A 61 -18.24 -7.27 2.28
CA GLY A 61 -19.01 -7.86 3.37
C GLY A 61 -18.16 -8.36 4.54
N ALA A 62 -16.85 -8.11 4.55
CA ALA A 62 -15.95 -8.53 5.62
C ALA A 62 -15.02 -7.41 6.11
N PHE A 63 -14.44 -7.65 7.29
CA PHE A 63 -13.40 -6.84 7.91
C PHE A 63 -12.11 -7.65 8.00
N TYR A 64 -10.97 -7.01 7.77
CA TYR A 64 -9.67 -7.66 7.61
C TYR A 64 -8.72 -7.15 8.69
N PRO A 65 -8.66 -7.82 9.85
CA PRO A 65 -7.75 -7.44 10.92
C PRO A 65 -6.32 -7.94 10.67
N ASN A 66 -5.32 -7.15 11.08
CA ASN A 66 -3.89 -7.48 11.03
C ASN A 66 -3.45 -8.04 9.68
N MET A 67 -3.67 -7.26 8.61
CA MET A 67 -3.22 -7.62 7.27
C MET A 67 -1.72 -7.94 7.27
N VAL A 68 -1.30 -8.79 6.34
CA VAL A 68 0.12 -9.10 6.15
C VAL A 68 0.77 -8.10 5.21
N ASP A 69 2.05 -7.84 5.41
CA ASP A 69 2.87 -7.13 4.44
C ASP A 69 3.21 -8.03 3.24
N SER A 70 3.81 -7.45 2.21
CA SER A 70 4.16 -8.14 0.96
C SER A 70 5.17 -9.27 1.14
N THR A 71 5.79 -9.39 2.32
CA THR A 71 6.69 -10.50 2.69
C THR A 71 5.98 -11.60 3.49
N GLY A 72 4.71 -11.41 3.83
CA GLY A 72 3.89 -12.31 4.65
C GLY A 72 4.01 -12.06 6.15
N SER A 73 4.65 -10.97 6.57
CA SER A 73 4.78 -10.61 7.99
C SER A 73 3.52 -9.91 8.47
N ALA A 74 3.03 -10.26 9.67
CA ALA A 74 1.85 -9.63 10.24
C ALA A 74 2.09 -8.14 10.53
N THR A 75 1.10 -7.29 10.20
CA THR A 75 1.09 -5.87 10.53
C THR A 75 -0.01 -5.56 11.56
N THR A 76 -0.09 -4.31 12.02
CA THR A 76 -1.23 -3.80 12.79
C THR A 76 -2.31 -3.19 11.90
N ILE A 77 -2.09 -3.15 10.58
CA ILE A 77 -2.97 -2.46 9.65
C ILE A 77 -4.22 -3.31 9.43
N ASP A 78 -5.37 -2.72 9.71
CA ASP A 78 -6.67 -3.32 9.44
C ASP A 78 -7.35 -2.62 8.26
N PHE A 79 -8.25 -3.32 7.59
CA PHE A 79 -9.04 -2.78 6.49
C PHE A 79 -10.53 -3.10 6.62
N GLY A 80 -11.40 -2.14 6.28
CA GLY A 80 -12.84 -2.37 6.21
C GLY A 80 -13.56 -1.36 5.34
N PHE A 81 -14.56 -1.81 4.60
CA PHE A 81 -15.44 -0.92 3.83
C PHE A 81 -16.41 -0.16 4.74
N ASP A 82 -16.66 1.10 4.39
CA ASP A 82 -17.67 1.96 5.02
C ASP A 82 -18.96 1.96 4.20
N GLY A 83 -19.79 0.97 4.48
CA GLY A 83 -21.02 0.71 3.73
C GLY A 83 -20.76 -0.08 2.44
N ALA A 84 -21.83 -0.32 1.68
CA ALA A 84 -21.72 -1.03 0.42
C ALA A 84 -21.20 -0.08 -0.67
N PRO A 85 -20.11 -0.43 -1.38
CA PRO A 85 -19.71 0.28 -2.58
C PRO A 85 -20.79 0.14 -3.68
N ALA A 86 -20.73 0.98 -4.70
CA ALA A 86 -21.75 1.02 -5.74
C ALA A 86 -21.81 -0.25 -6.60
N GLY A 87 -20.72 -1.02 -6.67
CA GLY A 87 -20.66 -2.30 -7.36
C GLY A 87 -19.25 -2.90 -7.41
N THR A 88 -19.13 -4.07 -8.00
CA THR A 88 -17.86 -4.76 -8.31
C THR A 88 -18.08 -5.63 -9.54
N ASP A 89 -17.09 -5.73 -10.43
CA ASP A 89 -17.08 -6.55 -11.64
C ASP A 89 -15.64 -6.60 -12.21
N TYR A 90 -15.40 -7.41 -13.25
CA TYR A 90 -14.21 -7.31 -14.12
C TYR A 90 -14.55 -6.71 -15.49
N PHE A 91 -15.83 -6.74 -15.89
CA PHE A 91 -16.23 -6.42 -17.26
C PHE A 91 -15.84 -4.99 -17.63
N ASN A 92 -15.31 -4.76 -18.84
CA ASN A 92 -14.68 -3.50 -19.26
C ASN A 92 -13.41 -3.10 -18.48
N GLY A 93 -12.99 -3.87 -17.48
CA GLY A 93 -11.67 -3.76 -16.87
C GLY A 93 -10.55 -4.28 -17.78
N PRO A 94 -9.35 -4.53 -17.23
CA PRO A 94 -8.18 -4.92 -18.01
C PRO A 94 -8.32 -6.22 -18.81
N SER A 95 -9.17 -7.16 -18.39
CA SER A 95 -9.50 -8.39 -19.14
C SER A 95 -10.61 -8.20 -20.19
N GLY A 96 -11.20 -7.01 -20.26
CA GLY A 96 -12.29 -6.69 -21.18
C GLY A 96 -13.56 -7.48 -20.88
N SER A 97 -13.95 -8.38 -21.79
CA SER A 97 -15.13 -9.23 -21.63
C SER A 97 -14.79 -10.67 -21.23
N THR A 98 -13.51 -10.96 -21.00
CA THR A 98 -13.02 -12.32 -20.75
C THR A 98 -13.00 -12.59 -19.25
N ALA A 99 -13.71 -13.63 -18.81
CA ALA A 99 -13.79 -14.05 -17.41
C ALA A 99 -12.52 -14.82 -16.98
N ASP A 100 -11.35 -14.20 -17.08
CA ASP A 100 -10.05 -14.81 -16.84
C ASP A 100 -9.02 -13.72 -16.42
N PRO A 101 -8.49 -13.77 -15.18
CA PRO A 101 -7.43 -12.86 -14.72
C PRO A 101 -6.19 -12.86 -15.60
N THR A 102 -5.82 -14.02 -16.17
CA THR A 102 -4.64 -14.15 -17.04
C THR A 102 -4.83 -13.49 -18.41
N ALA A 103 -6.05 -13.05 -18.72
CA ALA A 103 -6.37 -12.30 -19.94
C ALA A 103 -6.27 -10.77 -19.76
N THR A 104 -5.85 -10.31 -18.58
CA THR A 104 -5.66 -8.88 -18.31
C THR A 104 -4.55 -8.29 -19.18
N VAL A 105 -4.75 -7.04 -19.59
CA VAL A 105 -3.76 -6.29 -20.38
C VAL A 105 -3.29 -5.10 -19.57
N TYR A 106 -2.04 -5.15 -19.12
CA TYR A 106 -1.38 -4.10 -18.34
C TYR A 106 0.15 -4.17 -18.51
N ASN A 107 0.85 -3.15 -18.00
CA ASN A 107 2.30 -3.09 -17.97
C ASN A 107 2.81 -3.35 -16.55
N ALA A 108 3.14 -4.62 -16.26
CA ALA A 108 3.60 -5.03 -14.94
C ALA A 108 4.80 -4.22 -14.42
N THR A 109 5.77 -3.90 -15.28
CA THR A 109 6.94 -3.10 -14.88
C THR A 109 6.56 -1.67 -14.47
N ALA A 110 5.57 -1.07 -15.13
CA ALA A 110 5.13 0.28 -14.80
C ALA A 110 4.29 0.32 -13.52
N LEU A 111 3.50 -0.74 -13.25
CA LEU A 111 2.69 -0.84 -12.04
C LEU A 111 3.48 -1.27 -10.80
N GLY A 112 4.69 -1.84 -10.98
CA GLY A 112 5.52 -2.31 -9.87
C GLY A 112 4.81 -3.44 -9.12
N ASP A 113 4.79 -3.36 -7.79
CA ASP A 113 4.15 -4.38 -6.95
C ASP A 113 2.65 -4.50 -7.18
N LEU A 114 2.00 -3.49 -7.79
CA LEU A 114 0.56 -3.56 -8.13
C LEU A 114 0.25 -4.34 -9.41
N GLY A 115 1.27 -4.80 -10.13
CA GLY A 115 1.14 -5.50 -11.40
C GLY A 115 0.91 -7.01 -11.29
N ALA A 116 -0.15 -7.45 -10.62
CA ALA A 116 -0.56 -8.86 -10.52
C ALA A 116 -1.88 -9.12 -11.25
N ASP A 117 -2.00 -10.27 -11.94
CA ASP A 117 -3.11 -10.58 -12.85
C ASP A 117 -4.48 -10.43 -12.16
N GLU A 118 -4.67 -11.06 -10.99
CA GLU A 118 -5.93 -10.96 -10.24
C GLU A 118 -6.17 -9.57 -9.66
N ALA A 119 -5.14 -8.91 -9.12
CA ALA A 119 -5.30 -7.59 -8.50
C ALA A 119 -5.68 -6.50 -9.50
N VAL A 120 -5.29 -6.64 -10.78
CA VAL A 120 -5.70 -5.70 -11.84
C VAL A 120 -7.01 -6.13 -12.50
N TYR A 121 -7.46 -7.37 -12.30
CA TYR A 121 -8.54 -7.98 -13.08
C TYR A 121 -9.90 -7.37 -12.80
N ASP A 122 -10.30 -7.36 -11.54
CA ASP A 122 -11.58 -6.86 -11.08
C ASP A 122 -11.42 -5.50 -10.41
N TYR A 123 -12.56 -4.88 -10.13
CA TYR A 123 -12.60 -3.57 -9.49
C TYR A 123 -13.84 -3.43 -8.62
N TYR A 124 -13.77 -2.47 -7.70
CA TYR A 124 -14.93 -1.87 -7.09
C TYR A 124 -15.30 -0.55 -7.76
N VAL A 125 -16.59 -0.24 -7.77
CA VAL A 125 -17.18 1.00 -8.27
C VAL A 125 -17.57 1.86 -7.08
N SER A 126 -17.13 3.12 -7.08
CA SER A 126 -17.38 4.19 -6.10
C SER A 126 -17.65 3.72 -4.68
N GLY A 127 -16.74 3.98 -3.76
CA GLY A 127 -16.87 3.47 -2.40
C GLY A 127 -16.10 4.26 -1.36
N ARG A 128 -16.30 3.84 -0.12
CA ARG A 128 -15.62 4.35 1.06
C ARG A 128 -15.05 3.19 1.85
N PHE A 129 -13.88 3.41 2.43
CA PHE A 129 -13.23 2.42 3.28
C PHE A 129 -12.32 3.08 4.30
N GLN A 130 -11.94 2.29 5.30
CA GLN A 130 -11.05 2.68 6.37
C GLN A 130 -9.80 1.82 6.33
N ILE A 131 -8.66 2.48 6.53
CA ILE A 131 -7.39 1.84 6.88
C ILE A 131 -7.15 2.17 8.35
N GLN A 132 -7.16 1.17 9.23
CA GLN A 132 -7.13 1.35 10.68
C GLN A 132 -5.88 0.71 11.30
N GLY A 133 -5.70 0.88 12.61
CA GLY A 133 -4.58 0.29 13.33
C GLY A 133 -3.22 0.87 12.94
N LEU A 134 -3.21 2.09 12.39
CA LEU A 134 -2.00 2.76 11.95
C LEU A 134 -1.16 3.20 13.14
N ASP A 135 0.16 3.27 12.95
CA ASP A 135 1.10 3.79 13.94
C ASP A 135 1.12 5.33 13.86
N PRO A 136 0.70 6.06 14.91
CA PRO A 136 0.67 7.52 14.90
C PRO A 136 2.06 8.16 14.86
N THR A 137 3.13 7.37 14.98
CA THR A 137 4.52 7.82 14.87
C THR A 137 5.11 7.65 13.46
N LYS A 138 4.30 7.22 12.49
CA LYS A 138 4.69 7.04 11.09
C LYS A 138 3.84 7.90 10.16
N THR A 139 4.30 8.03 8.93
CA THR A 139 3.48 8.48 7.81
C THR A 139 3.29 7.35 6.80
N TYR A 140 2.28 7.50 5.95
CA TYR A 140 1.84 6.47 5.03
C TYR A 140 1.76 7.01 3.61
N ASP A 141 2.27 6.24 2.66
CA ASP A 141 2.07 6.48 1.25
C ASP A 141 1.02 5.49 0.73
N LEU A 142 0.03 6.00 -0.01
CA LEU A 142 -1.00 5.20 -0.69
C LEU A 142 -0.79 5.32 -2.19
N ALA A 143 -0.73 4.19 -2.89
CA ALA A 143 -0.77 4.15 -4.35
C ALA A 143 -2.02 3.39 -4.80
N PHE A 144 -2.74 3.95 -5.77
CA PHE A 144 -4.00 3.43 -6.28
C PHE A 144 -3.86 3.07 -7.75
N PHE A 145 -4.31 1.87 -8.11
CA PHE A 145 -4.52 1.46 -9.49
C PHE A 145 -6.02 1.29 -9.75
N GLY A 146 -6.49 1.94 -10.81
CA GLY A 146 -7.86 1.90 -11.28
C GLY A 146 -7.88 1.85 -12.79
N SER A 147 -8.71 0.99 -13.37
CA SER A 147 -8.74 0.75 -14.80
C SER A 147 -10.10 0.25 -15.28
N HIS A 148 -10.73 1.01 -16.18
CA HIS A 148 -12.05 0.66 -16.70
C HIS A 148 -12.34 1.40 -18.02
N LYS A 149 -12.82 0.68 -19.03
CA LYS A 149 -13.24 1.20 -20.35
C LYS A 149 -14.66 1.73 -20.31
N PHE A 150 -14.94 2.68 -21.20
CA PHE A 150 -16.29 3.23 -21.41
C PHE A 150 -16.88 3.85 -20.13
N SER A 151 -16.00 4.38 -19.29
CA SER A 151 -16.35 5.16 -18.11
C SER A 151 -16.97 6.49 -18.54
N THR A 152 -18.01 6.92 -17.82
CA THR A 152 -18.60 8.26 -18.01
C THR A 152 -17.60 9.36 -17.65
N ASP A 153 -16.87 9.17 -16.56
CA ASP A 153 -15.76 10.03 -16.16
C ASP A 153 -14.44 9.37 -16.57
N ASP A 154 -13.54 10.13 -17.21
CA ASP A 154 -12.22 9.60 -17.61
C ASP A 154 -11.34 9.28 -16.39
N ALA A 155 -11.61 9.91 -15.25
CA ALA A 155 -10.80 9.81 -14.04
C ALA A 155 -11.58 9.44 -12.79
N THR A 156 -10.91 8.69 -11.91
CA THR A 156 -11.32 8.47 -10.52
C THR A 156 -10.53 9.39 -9.61
N VAL A 157 -11.20 9.99 -8.64
CA VAL A 157 -10.62 10.82 -7.58
C VAL A 157 -10.59 10.02 -6.31
N TYR A 158 -9.40 9.85 -5.72
CA TYR A 158 -9.19 9.22 -4.41
C TYR A 158 -8.94 10.32 -3.38
N THR A 159 -9.74 10.37 -2.34
CA THR A 159 -9.66 11.42 -1.32
C THR A 159 -9.58 10.82 0.07
N VAL A 160 -8.61 11.29 0.84
CA VAL A 160 -8.43 10.95 2.25
C VAL A 160 -9.07 12.03 3.11
N TYR A 161 -9.81 11.63 4.15
CA TYR A 161 -10.55 12.50 5.06
C TYR A 161 -10.10 12.34 6.50
N THR A 162 -10.40 13.36 7.30
CA THR A 162 -10.07 13.40 8.74
C THR A 162 -10.89 12.43 9.59
N ASP A 163 -12.11 12.08 9.14
CA ASP A 163 -13.08 11.31 9.91
C ASP A 163 -14.12 10.60 9.01
N ASN A 164 -14.97 9.79 9.64
CA ASN A 164 -16.02 8.99 9.01
C ASN A 164 -17.20 9.79 8.43
N THR A 165 -17.18 11.12 8.52
CA THR A 165 -18.20 11.95 7.85
C THR A 165 -17.84 12.22 6.40
N TYR A 166 -16.58 12.01 6.00
CA TYR A 166 -16.09 12.25 4.65
C TYR A 166 -16.34 13.69 4.16
N THR A 167 -16.15 14.67 5.06
CA THR A 167 -16.41 16.09 4.76
C THR A 167 -15.15 16.96 4.69
N THR A 168 -14.16 16.70 5.55
CA THR A 168 -12.91 17.46 5.59
C THR A 168 -11.78 16.66 4.96
N SER A 169 -11.38 17.05 3.74
CA SER A 169 -10.31 16.37 3.02
C SER A 169 -8.93 16.74 3.57
N VAL A 170 -8.06 15.73 3.66
CA VAL A 170 -6.65 15.83 4.03
C VAL A 170 -5.79 15.92 2.77
N ALA A 171 -6.06 15.03 1.81
CA ALA A 171 -5.35 14.96 0.55
C ALA A 171 -6.25 14.31 -0.51
N SER A 172 -5.98 14.59 -1.79
CA SER A 172 -6.71 14.03 -2.91
C SER A 172 -5.82 13.89 -4.14
N VAL A 173 -6.05 12.86 -4.93
CA VAL A 173 -5.34 12.60 -6.20
C VAL A 173 -6.30 12.02 -7.22
N SER A 174 -6.06 12.30 -8.50
CA SER A 174 -6.86 11.76 -9.60
C SER A 174 -6.04 10.78 -10.44
N LEU A 175 -6.69 9.71 -10.90
CA LEU A 175 -6.17 8.75 -11.87
C LEU A 175 -7.09 8.68 -13.08
N ASN A 176 -6.56 8.85 -14.28
CA ASN A 176 -7.28 8.51 -15.49
C ASN A 176 -7.42 6.98 -15.56
N VAL A 177 -8.63 6.45 -15.46
CA VAL A 177 -8.92 4.99 -15.53
C VAL A 177 -9.07 4.50 -16.97
N GLN A 178 -9.23 5.46 -17.89
CA GLN A 178 -9.15 5.30 -19.34
C GLN A 178 -8.39 6.47 -19.95
N THR A 179 -7.96 6.31 -21.20
CA THR A 179 -7.36 7.41 -21.95
C THR A 179 -8.42 8.48 -22.25
N PRO A 180 -8.23 9.74 -21.82
CA PRO A 180 -9.19 10.80 -22.09
C PRO A 180 -9.51 10.94 -23.58
N GLY A 181 -10.80 10.94 -23.92
CA GLY A 181 -11.28 10.97 -25.31
C GLY A 181 -11.12 9.67 -26.10
N SER A 182 -10.62 8.59 -25.50
CA SER A 182 -10.51 7.24 -26.09
C SER A 182 -11.02 6.18 -25.11
N PRO A 183 -12.34 6.14 -24.82
CA PRO A 183 -12.91 5.31 -23.76
C PRO A 183 -12.69 3.79 -23.92
N TRP A 184 -12.34 3.31 -25.10
CA TRP A 184 -11.99 1.90 -25.33
C TRP A 184 -10.58 1.53 -24.87
N LEU A 185 -9.75 2.51 -24.50
CA LEU A 185 -8.39 2.31 -23.98
C LEU A 185 -8.38 2.53 -22.47
N HIS A 186 -8.36 1.45 -21.70
CA HIS A 186 -8.23 1.49 -20.24
C HIS A 186 -6.80 1.86 -19.81
N ASN A 187 -6.65 2.26 -18.55
CA ASN A 187 -5.34 2.50 -17.93
C ASN A 187 -4.56 1.19 -17.79
N GLN A 188 -3.29 1.19 -18.21
CA GLN A 188 -2.47 -0.02 -18.23
C GLN A 188 -1.19 0.10 -17.41
N ASP A 189 -0.79 1.31 -17.04
CA ASP A 189 0.59 1.58 -16.63
C ASP A 189 0.73 2.72 -15.62
N THR A 190 -0.36 3.37 -15.23
CA THR A 190 -0.33 4.53 -14.36
C THR A 190 -0.98 4.24 -13.02
N VAL A 191 -0.34 4.69 -11.95
CA VAL A 191 -0.86 4.69 -10.58
C VAL A 191 -0.99 6.13 -10.09
N ALA A 192 -1.95 6.38 -9.21
CA ALA A 192 -2.07 7.67 -8.51
C ALA A 192 -1.59 7.51 -7.07
N SER A 193 -0.78 8.44 -6.58
CA SER A 193 -0.17 8.32 -5.25
C SER A 193 -0.44 9.52 -4.36
N LEU A 194 -0.70 9.25 -3.08
CA LEU A 194 -0.71 10.21 -1.98
C LEU A 194 0.43 9.84 -1.04
N THR A 195 1.24 10.81 -0.65
CA THR A 195 2.44 10.56 0.18
C THR A 195 2.43 11.35 1.47
N GLY A 196 3.05 10.80 2.52
CA GLY A 196 3.23 11.49 3.79
C GLY A 196 1.95 11.68 4.59
N LEU A 197 0.98 10.77 4.44
CA LEU A 197 -0.29 10.84 5.16
C LEU A 197 -0.07 10.46 6.63
N SER A 198 -0.35 11.39 7.54
CA SER A 198 -0.41 11.07 8.96
C SER A 198 -1.74 10.36 9.28
N PRO A 199 -1.75 9.36 10.17
CA PRO A 199 -3.00 8.82 10.69
C PRO A 199 -3.88 9.92 11.29
N GLN A 200 -5.19 9.82 11.09
CA GLN A 200 -6.15 10.77 11.64
C GLN A 200 -6.62 10.33 13.02
N THR A 201 -7.70 10.92 13.53
CA THR A 201 -8.30 10.54 14.82
C THR A 201 -8.52 9.02 14.88
N SER A 202 -8.14 8.41 16.00
CA SER A 202 -8.16 6.95 16.22
C SER A 202 -7.19 6.14 15.37
N ASN A 203 -6.19 6.78 14.78
CA ASN A 203 -5.19 6.17 13.90
C ASN A 203 -5.80 5.53 12.64
N ILE A 204 -6.74 6.23 12.01
CA ILE A 204 -7.48 5.78 10.84
C ILE A 204 -7.23 6.73 9.67
N LEU A 205 -7.15 6.20 8.45
CA LEU A 205 -7.35 6.95 7.22
C LEU A 205 -8.71 6.58 6.64
N TYR A 206 -9.56 7.57 6.41
CA TYR A 206 -10.87 7.42 5.77
C TYR A 206 -10.72 7.77 4.30
N VAL A 207 -11.00 6.83 3.40
CA VAL A 207 -10.75 7.00 1.96
C VAL A 207 -12.07 6.88 1.20
N GLU A 208 -12.36 7.86 0.34
CA GLU A 208 -13.41 7.78 -0.67
C GLU A 208 -12.78 7.74 -2.05
N PHE A 209 -13.39 6.96 -2.96
CA PHE A 209 -13.12 7.06 -4.38
C PHE A 209 -14.41 7.21 -5.18
N ALA A 210 -14.40 8.13 -6.14
CA ALA A 210 -15.54 8.42 -7.00
C ALA A 210 -15.08 8.99 -8.35
N GLY A 211 -15.95 8.99 -9.36
CA GLY A 211 -15.65 9.59 -10.66
C GLY A 211 -15.47 11.12 -10.54
N SER A 212 -14.56 11.69 -11.31
CA SER A 212 -14.21 13.12 -11.23
C SER A 212 -15.35 14.09 -11.54
N GLY A 213 -16.38 13.63 -12.26
CA GLY A 213 -17.61 14.35 -12.59
C GLY A 213 -18.78 14.00 -11.67
N GLY A 214 -18.55 13.20 -10.62
CA GLY A 214 -19.58 12.69 -9.71
C GLY A 214 -20.24 11.40 -10.18
N ASN A 215 -19.72 10.75 -11.24
CA ASN A 215 -20.20 9.44 -11.69
C ASN A 215 -19.39 8.31 -11.02
N SER A 216 -19.40 7.13 -11.64
CA SER A 216 -18.62 5.98 -11.20
C SER A 216 -17.11 6.24 -11.21
N GLY A 217 -16.45 5.97 -10.08
CA GLY A 217 -15.01 5.81 -9.97
C GLY A 217 -14.66 4.33 -9.80
N TYR A 218 -13.41 3.96 -10.08
CA TYR A 218 -12.97 2.57 -10.18
C TYR A 218 -11.65 2.37 -9.44
N LEU A 219 -11.58 1.32 -8.63
CA LEU A 219 -10.40 0.91 -7.88
C LEU A 219 -10.22 -0.60 -7.99
N ASN A 220 -9.08 -1.03 -8.50
CA ASN A 220 -8.71 -2.44 -8.70
C ASN A 220 -7.72 -2.90 -7.61
N ALA A 221 -6.69 -2.09 -7.35
CA ALA A 221 -5.66 -2.44 -6.38
C ALA A 221 -5.12 -1.21 -5.64
N MET A 222 -4.63 -1.44 -4.42
CA MET A 222 -3.98 -0.41 -3.61
C MET A 222 -2.75 -0.94 -2.90
N GLN A 223 -1.72 -0.10 -2.82
CA GLN A 223 -0.55 -0.32 -2.00
C GLN A 223 -0.54 0.68 -0.84
N ILE A 224 -0.27 0.19 0.36
CA ILE A 224 -0.04 0.98 1.57
C ILE A 224 1.41 0.81 1.96
N THR A 225 2.17 1.89 2.06
CA THR A 225 3.58 1.85 2.42
C THR A 225 3.82 2.63 3.70
N GLU A 226 4.37 1.99 4.72
CA GLU A 226 4.81 2.69 5.92
C GLU A 226 6.13 3.43 5.69
N VAL A 227 6.14 4.72 6.02
CA VAL A 227 7.32 5.57 5.92
C VAL A 227 7.78 5.95 7.33
N PRO A 228 8.95 5.43 7.79
CA PRO A 228 9.54 5.85 9.05
C PRO A 228 9.83 7.35 9.06
N GLU A 229 9.61 8.00 10.20
CA GLU A 229 9.90 9.43 10.34
C GLU A 229 11.38 9.74 10.03
N PRO A 230 11.69 10.86 9.35
CA PRO A 230 13.06 11.24 8.97
C PRO A 230 14.08 11.24 10.13
N SER A 231 13.62 11.49 11.36
CA SER A 231 14.45 11.47 12.56
C SER A 231 15.04 10.08 12.86
N THR A 232 14.34 9.02 12.45
CA THR A 232 14.80 7.63 12.55
C THR A 232 16.07 7.45 11.71
N TYR A 233 16.06 7.93 10.46
CA TYR A 233 17.22 7.91 9.57
C TYR A 233 18.37 8.79 10.07
N ALA A 234 18.06 9.96 10.63
CA ALA A 234 19.07 10.86 11.22
C ALA A 234 19.76 10.23 12.45
N LEU A 235 19.00 9.52 13.29
CA LEU A 235 19.54 8.79 14.44
C LEU A 235 20.47 7.65 13.98
N TYR A 236 20.09 6.90 12.94
CA TYR A 236 20.95 5.85 12.36
C TYR A 236 22.23 6.42 11.76
N ALA A 237 22.15 7.51 10.98
CA ALA A 237 23.32 8.19 10.44
C ALA A 237 24.25 8.69 11.57
N GLY A 238 23.67 9.21 12.66
CA GLY A 238 24.40 9.60 13.86
C GLY A 238 25.15 8.45 14.53
N PHE A 239 24.50 7.28 14.72
CA PHE A 239 25.14 6.10 15.29
C PHE A 239 26.25 5.52 14.40
N LEU A 240 26.05 5.47 13.08
CA LEU A 240 27.07 5.02 12.13
C LEU A 240 28.29 5.96 12.15
N ALA A 241 28.07 7.27 12.17
CA ALA A 241 29.15 8.26 12.27
C ALA A 241 29.93 8.09 13.59
N LEU A 242 29.23 7.89 14.72
CA LEU A 242 29.86 7.68 16.02
C LEU A 242 30.67 6.36 16.05
N GLY A 243 30.10 5.28 15.50
CA GLY A 243 30.77 3.99 15.36
C GLY A 243 32.06 4.08 14.53
N MET A 244 32.03 4.78 13.40
CA MET A 244 33.23 5.04 12.58
C MET A 244 34.30 5.85 13.33
N ILE A 245 33.91 6.85 14.11
CA ILE A 245 34.85 7.65 14.92
C ILE A 245 35.52 6.79 16.00
N LEU A 246 34.75 5.93 16.68
CA LEU A 246 35.26 5.03 17.71
C LEU A 246 36.19 3.95 17.13
N PHE A 247 35.84 3.39 15.97
CA PHE A 247 36.66 2.41 15.27
C PHE A 247 37.98 3.02 14.76
N ARG A 248 37.93 4.25 14.23
CA ARG A 248 39.10 4.99 13.76
C ARG A 248 40.06 5.38 14.87
N ARG A 249 39.57 5.58 16.09
CA ARG A 249 40.42 5.84 17.27
C ARG A 249 41.14 4.58 17.73
N ARG A 250 40.50 3.41 17.67
CA ARG A 250 41.12 2.12 18.03
C ARG A 250 42.22 1.63 17.09
N LEU A 251 42.25 2.09 15.84
CA LEU A 251 43.29 1.72 14.86
C LEU A 251 44.57 2.58 14.98
N LYS A 252 44.57 3.60 15.83
CA LYS A 252 45.70 4.52 16.03
C LYS A 252 46.49 4.28 17.31
N ASP A 253 46.07 3.29 18.11
CA ASP A 253 46.76 2.80 19.31
C ASP A 253 47.26 1.37 19.04
#